data_AF-A0A9W6T191-F1
#
_entry.id   AF-A0A9W6T191-F1
#
_cell.length_a   1.000
_cell.length_b   1.000
_cell.length_c   1.000
_cell.angle_alpha   90.00
_cell.angle_beta   90.00
_cell.angle_gamma   90.00
#
_symmetry.space_group_name_H-M   'P 1'
#
loop_
_entity.id
_entity.type
_entity.pdbx_description
1 polymer ?
#
loop_
_entity_poly.entity_id
_entity_poly.type
_entity_poly.pdbx_seq_one_letter_code
_entity_poly.pdbx_strand_id
1 'polypeptide(L)'
;MQGDKVQIVQTLISKYLEENFNMTGSVDELSKAKGDHSLPVGQFGVIIDGDALKLALREENRIKFLLLCKQCKAVLCCRVSPAQKAAVVKLVKDTLEVMTLAIGDGSNDVSMIQAANVGVGIVGEEGRQAAMSSDYAVGQFRYLSRLILVHGRWSYRRLAEMIPSFFYKNVVFTFALFWYGIYDDFDGTYLFEYTYLMFYSLAFTSLPVIFLGIFDQDVPDYVSLLVPQLYKTGILRTEWTMEKFYWYMIDGLYQSIISFFFPYWMYWLNGIVTLNGLNQDHRYFMGATVSTIAIVSCDLYVLCHQYRWDWLSCLFVALSILVVFGWTGIWTSSLNSYEFYKAAAQLYGTPSFWACFFVGFLFCVIPRFSFDFVQKLWFPKDIDIVRECVSKGDFSQYPENYDPTDPNRKKVSNYSKDHTLEPTGTAASLSRVISNDNIFRDSINGAGGKRGSFVQRLFKKKNNKKKQNIVFPSSHSVDTLATEEIEMEFNQGTEPFDGTGDSRIPSFSVKPANDEPLTDYDRVNNIRNNIQKQRRSMEANRRSLDISRVRSLEKARREFSNGDERSNLNTEDLVRTSLDLPELTTAESLVGRLSLDKYRRHK
;
A
#
# COMPACT_ATOMS: atom_id res chain seq x y z
N MET A 1 6.33 -46.40 -22.02
CA MET A 1 5.00 -45.75 -22.02
C MET A 1 4.84 -44.69 -20.93
N GLN A 2 4.99 -44.99 -19.63
CA GLN A 2 4.82 -43.97 -18.58
C GLN A 2 6.05 -43.05 -18.40
N GLY A 3 7.27 -43.58 -18.66
CA GLY A 3 8.50 -42.78 -18.72
C GLY A 3 8.50 -41.76 -19.86
N ASP A 4 8.00 -42.14 -21.05
CA ASP A 4 7.94 -41.24 -22.22
C ASP A 4 7.11 -39.98 -21.94
N LYS A 5 5.96 -40.13 -21.24
CA LYS A 5 5.07 -39.00 -20.91
C LYS A 5 5.71 -38.02 -19.93
N VAL A 6 6.48 -38.51 -18.96
CA VAL A 6 7.19 -37.65 -17.98
C VAL A 6 8.23 -36.81 -18.71
N GLN A 7 9.00 -37.45 -19.59
CA GLN A 7 10.07 -36.81 -20.35
C GLN A 7 9.51 -35.77 -21.32
N ILE A 8 8.34 -36.03 -21.93
CA ILE A 8 7.64 -35.04 -22.77
C ILE A 8 7.25 -33.79 -21.98
N VAL A 9 6.63 -33.96 -20.80
CA VAL A 9 6.22 -32.81 -19.96
C VAL A 9 7.42 -32.00 -19.52
N GLN A 10 8.50 -32.67 -19.09
CA GLN A 10 9.74 -32.02 -18.70
C GLN A 10 10.40 -31.24 -19.85
N THR A 11 10.42 -31.84 -21.05
CA THR A 11 10.98 -31.21 -22.25
C THR A 11 10.17 -29.99 -22.64
N LEU A 12 8.83 -30.07 -22.60
CA LEU A 12 7.95 -28.94 -22.90
C LEU A 12 8.13 -27.78 -21.91
N ILE A 13 8.15 -28.05 -20.61
CA ILE A 13 8.34 -27.00 -19.60
C ILE A 13 9.71 -26.33 -19.78
N SER A 14 10.76 -27.12 -19.99
CA SER A 14 12.12 -26.57 -20.18
C SER A 14 12.20 -25.74 -21.47
N LYS A 15 11.61 -26.25 -22.57
CA LYS A 15 11.53 -25.53 -23.84
C LYS A 15 10.85 -24.16 -23.69
N TYR A 16 9.70 -24.09 -23.02
CA TYR A 16 8.98 -22.83 -22.84
C TYR A 16 9.69 -21.84 -21.91
N LEU A 17 10.43 -22.33 -20.92
CA LEU A 17 11.27 -21.47 -20.07
C LEU A 17 12.44 -20.87 -20.85
N GLU A 18 13.10 -21.69 -21.67
CA GLU A 18 14.27 -21.27 -22.46
C GLU A 18 13.86 -20.32 -23.59
N GLU A 19 12.87 -20.70 -24.41
CA GLU A 19 12.49 -19.93 -25.60
C GLU A 19 11.84 -18.59 -25.28
N ASN A 20 10.97 -18.54 -24.26
CA ASN A 20 10.16 -17.34 -23.99
C ASN A 20 10.75 -16.45 -22.90
N PHE A 21 11.51 -17.01 -21.96
CA PHE A 21 11.97 -16.30 -20.77
C PHE A 21 13.49 -16.36 -20.56
N ASN A 22 14.24 -17.09 -21.39
CA ASN A 22 15.68 -17.35 -21.20
C ASN A 22 16.02 -17.88 -19.79
N MET A 23 15.14 -18.73 -19.25
CA MET A 23 15.29 -19.34 -17.92
C MET A 23 15.49 -20.86 -18.07
N THR A 24 16.21 -21.47 -17.13
CA THR A 24 16.47 -22.92 -17.14
C THR A 24 15.68 -23.67 -16.06
N GLY A 25 15.17 -22.93 -15.07
CA GLY A 25 14.44 -23.44 -13.94
C GLY A 25 15.34 -23.97 -12.82
N SER A 26 16.45 -23.27 -12.56
CA SER A 26 17.43 -23.61 -11.53
C SER A 26 16.98 -23.15 -10.12
N VAL A 27 17.62 -23.70 -9.08
CA VAL A 27 17.37 -23.29 -7.68
C VAL A 27 17.79 -21.84 -7.43
N ASP A 28 18.83 -21.38 -8.13
CA ASP A 28 19.29 -19.99 -8.03
C ASP A 28 18.26 -19.01 -8.60
N GLU A 29 17.66 -19.34 -9.76
CA GLU A 29 16.55 -18.58 -10.34
C GLU A 29 15.35 -18.55 -9.40
N LEU A 30 15.04 -19.68 -8.73
CA LEU A 30 13.98 -19.74 -7.72
C LEU A 30 14.26 -18.80 -6.54
N SER A 31 15.50 -18.76 -6.04
CA SER A 31 15.87 -17.88 -4.93
C SER A 31 15.70 -16.40 -5.29
N LYS A 32 16.09 -16.00 -6.51
CA LYS A 32 15.86 -14.65 -7.04
C LYS A 32 14.37 -14.36 -7.20
N ALA A 33 13.62 -15.34 -7.71
CA ALA A 33 12.19 -15.23 -7.87
C ALA A 33 11.45 -15.08 -6.52
N LYS A 34 11.93 -15.67 -5.43
CA LYS A 34 11.29 -15.49 -4.09
C LYS A 34 11.23 -14.02 -3.65
N GLY A 35 12.28 -13.24 -3.93
CA GLY A 35 12.35 -11.83 -3.56
C GLY A 35 11.61 -10.88 -4.51
N ASP A 36 11.20 -11.36 -5.69
CA ASP A 36 10.52 -10.55 -6.68
C ASP A 36 8.99 -10.68 -6.56
N HIS A 37 8.34 -9.57 -6.17
CA HIS A 37 6.89 -9.45 -6.08
C HIS A 37 6.30 -8.58 -7.19
N SER A 38 7.07 -8.30 -8.26
CA SER A 38 6.58 -7.58 -9.42
C SER A 38 5.54 -8.39 -10.20
N LEU A 39 4.75 -7.69 -11.01
CA LEU A 39 3.80 -8.34 -11.91
C LEU A 39 4.55 -9.01 -13.07
N PRO A 40 4.07 -10.17 -13.57
CA PRO A 40 4.69 -10.83 -14.71
C PRO A 40 4.67 -9.92 -15.94
N VAL A 41 5.83 -9.82 -16.61
CA VAL A 41 6.00 -8.97 -17.81
C VAL A 41 5.49 -9.68 -19.07
N GLY A 42 5.46 -11.02 -19.07
CA GLY A 42 5.04 -11.82 -20.23
C GLY A 42 3.53 -11.78 -20.46
N GLN A 43 3.11 -11.61 -21.72
CA GLN A 43 1.71 -11.77 -22.15
C GLN A 43 1.34 -13.23 -22.46
N PHE A 44 1.87 -14.17 -21.66
CA PHE A 44 1.64 -15.60 -21.87
C PHE A 44 0.65 -16.17 -20.85
N GLY A 45 -0.07 -17.20 -21.28
CA GLY A 45 -0.97 -17.99 -20.43
C GLY A 45 -0.61 -19.48 -20.50
N VAL A 46 -0.61 -20.16 -19.36
CA VAL A 46 -0.37 -21.62 -19.30
C VAL A 46 -1.70 -22.34 -19.18
N ILE A 47 -1.93 -23.34 -20.03
CA ILE A 47 -3.07 -24.26 -19.92
C ILE A 47 -2.53 -25.66 -19.66
N ILE A 48 -2.95 -26.29 -18.58
CA ILE A 48 -2.48 -27.63 -18.19
C ILE A 48 -3.64 -28.54 -17.81
N ASP A 49 -3.65 -29.74 -18.37
CA ASP A 49 -4.65 -30.78 -18.05
C ASP A 49 -4.24 -31.58 -16.80
N GLY A 50 -5.20 -32.22 -16.13
CA GLY A 50 -4.99 -32.96 -14.88
C GLY A 50 -3.93 -34.06 -14.98
N ASP A 51 -3.86 -34.77 -16.11
CA ASP A 51 -2.85 -35.80 -16.35
C ASP A 51 -1.43 -35.21 -16.47
N ALA A 52 -1.30 -34.09 -17.20
CA ALA A 52 -0.03 -33.38 -17.34
C ALA A 52 0.40 -32.74 -16.03
N LEU A 53 -0.54 -32.17 -15.26
CA LEU A 53 -0.31 -31.56 -13.96
C LEU A 53 0.23 -32.58 -12.95
N LYS A 54 -0.27 -33.82 -12.96
CA LYS A 54 0.26 -34.90 -12.12
C LYS A 54 1.75 -35.18 -12.38
N LEU A 55 2.20 -35.01 -13.62
CA LEU A 55 3.61 -35.21 -14.00
C LEU A 55 4.45 -33.96 -13.73
N ALA A 56 3.87 -32.76 -13.89
CA ALA A 56 4.52 -31.49 -13.60
C ALA A 56 4.75 -31.27 -12.09
N LEU A 57 3.87 -31.80 -11.22
CA LEU A 57 3.98 -31.72 -9.76
C LEU A 57 5.00 -32.70 -9.15
N ARG A 58 5.67 -33.55 -9.94
CA ARG A 58 6.75 -34.42 -9.45
C ARG A 58 7.98 -33.59 -9.07
N GLU A 59 8.80 -34.09 -8.14
CA GLU A 59 9.92 -33.34 -7.56
C GLU A 59 10.90 -32.78 -8.59
N GLU A 60 11.16 -33.52 -9.67
CA GLU A 60 12.07 -33.12 -10.75
C GLU A 60 11.57 -31.90 -11.55
N ASN A 61 10.25 -31.73 -11.68
CA ASN A 61 9.64 -30.73 -12.56
C ASN A 61 8.96 -29.58 -11.81
N ARG A 62 8.68 -29.74 -10.51
CA ARG A 62 7.88 -28.79 -9.72
C ARG A 62 8.44 -27.36 -9.74
N ILE A 63 9.76 -27.20 -9.69
CA ILE A 63 10.43 -25.88 -9.66
C ILE A 63 10.31 -25.22 -11.04
N LYS A 64 10.59 -25.98 -12.10
CA LYS A 64 10.48 -25.50 -13.48
C LYS A 64 9.05 -25.08 -13.80
N PHE A 65 8.07 -25.92 -13.42
CA PHE A 65 6.65 -25.61 -13.60
C PHE A 65 6.24 -24.34 -12.85
N LEU A 66 6.66 -24.19 -11.60
CA LEU A 66 6.36 -23.01 -10.79
C LEU A 66 6.96 -21.72 -11.38
N LEU A 67 8.21 -21.76 -11.83
CA LEU A 67 8.87 -20.61 -12.47
C LEU A 67 8.18 -20.21 -13.77
N LEU A 68 7.78 -21.19 -14.58
CA LEU A 68 7.01 -20.95 -15.81
C LEU A 68 5.69 -20.24 -15.49
N CYS A 69 4.94 -20.77 -14.52
CA CYS A 69 3.68 -20.20 -14.07
C CYS A 69 3.85 -18.79 -13.49
N LYS A 70 4.95 -18.50 -12.78
CA LYS A 70 5.22 -17.17 -12.21
C LYS A 70 5.42 -16.10 -13.29
N GLN A 71 6.00 -16.45 -14.43
CA GLN A 71 6.23 -15.51 -15.53
C GLN A 71 5.00 -15.30 -16.43
N CYS A 72 4.00 -16.17 -16.32
CA CYS A 72 2.78 -16.09 -17.11
C CYS A 72 1.71 -15.26 -16.40
N LYS A 73 0.97 -14.46 -17.17
CA LYS A 73 -0.11 -13.60 -16.65
C LYS A 73 -1.34 -14.39 -16.22
N ALA A 74 -1.58 -15.54 -16.85
CA ALA A 74 -2.71 -16.42 -16.54
C ALA A 74 -2.26 -17.88 -16.49
N VAL A 75 -2.84 -18.65 -15.56
CA VAL A 75 -2.61 -20.10 -15.43
C VAL A 75 -3.97 -20.77 -15.28
N LEU A 76 -4.28 -21.69 -16.20
CA LEU A 76 -5.54 -22.40 -16.29
C LEU A 76 -5.27 -23.90 -16.15
N CYS A 77 -5.76 -24.47 -15.04
CA CYS A 77 -5.66 -25.90 -14.80
C CYS A 77 -7.01 -26.55 -15.10
N CYS A 78 -7.06 -27.44 -16.10
CA CYS A 78 -8.28 -28.08 -16.57
C CYS A 78 -8.40 -29.52 -16.05
N ARG A 79 -9.64 -29.98 -15.80
CA ARG A 79 -9.98 -31.35 -15.37
C ARG A 79 -9.14 -31.85 -14.18
N VAL A 80 -8.96 -30.98 -13.20
CA VAL A 80 -8.11 -31.22 -12.04
C VAL A 80 -8.91 -31.86 -10.92
N SER A 81 -8.35 -32.87 -10.26
CA SER A 81 -8.97 -33.47 -9.07
C SER A 81 -8.83 -32.57 -7.82
N PRO A 82 -9.70 -32.69 -6.81
CA PRO A 82 -9.59 -31.91 -5.56
C PRO A 82 -8.19 -31.98 -4.91
N ALA A 83 -7.59 -33.17 -4.91
CA ALA A 83 -6.24 -33.39 -4.38
C ALA A 83 -5.16 -32.64 -5.17
N GLN A 84 -5.29 -32.57 -6.51
CA GLN A 84 -4.36 -31.83 -7.35
C GLN A 84 -4.49 -30.32 -7.18
N LYS A 85 -5.72 -29.80 -7.02
CA LYS A 85 -5.93 -28.38 -6.70
C LYS A 85 -5.20 -27.98 -5.41
N ALA A 86 -5.37 -28.77 -4.36
CA ALA A 86 -4.68 -28.58 -3.09
C ALA A 86 -3.15 -28.67 -3.23
N ALA A 87 -2.64 -29.60 -4.06
CA ALA A 87 -1.21 -29.75 -4.31
C ALA A 87 -0.60 -28.54 -5.03
N VAL A 88 -1.33 -27.90 -5.97
CA VAL A 88 -0.89 -26.66 -6.62
C VAL A 88 -0.79 -25.52 -5.61
N VAL A 89 -1.81 -25.36 -4.76
CA VAL A 89 -1.80 -24.32 -3.72
C VAL A 89 -0.61 -24.51 -2.78
N LYS A 90 -0.36 -25.74 -2.30
CA LYS A 90 0.80 -26.06 -1.46
C LYS A 90 2.13 -25.78 -2.16
N LEU A 91 2.25 -26.15 -3.44
CA LEU A 91 3.46 -25.88 -4.22
C LEU A 91 3.80 -24.38 -4.22
N VAL A 92 2.81 -23.52 -4.52
CA VAL A 92 3.00 -22.06 -4.57
C VAL A 92 3.30 -21.50 -3.19
N LYS A 93 2.52 -21.90 -2.17
CA LYS A 93 2.64 -21.44 -0.78
C LYS A 93 4.01 -21.80 -0.19
N ASP A 94 4.39 -23.06 -0.26
CA ASP A 94 5.58 -23.58 0.43
C ASP A 94 6.87 -23.22 -0.32
N THR A 95 6.81 -23.16 -1.66
CA THR A 95 8.01 -22.93 -2.47
C THR A 95 8.31 -21.45 -2.69
N LEU A 96 7.32 -20.56 -2.76
CA LEU A 96 7.54 -19.10 -2.88
C LEU A 96 7.41 -18.35 -1.55
N GLU A 97 6.92 -18.99 -0.48
CA GLU A 97 6.70 -18.38 0.84
C GLU A 97 5.77 -17.15 0.80
N VAL A 98 4.78 -17.21 -0.11
CA VAL A 98 3.78 -16.17 -0.34
C VAL A 98 2.47 -16.50 0.36
N MET A 99 1.65 -15.46 0.58
CA MET A 99 0.29 -15.64 1.08
C MET A 99 -0.61 -16.09 -0.07
N THR A 100 -1.35 -17.17 0.15
CA THR A 100 -2.27 -17.74 -0.85
C THR A 100 -3.72 -17.60 -0.39
N LEU A 101 -4.60 -17.26 -1.34
CA LEU A 101 -6.05 -17.25 -1.15
C LEU A 101 -6.68 -18.26 -2.11
N ALA A 102 -7.55 -19.12 -1.59
CA ALA A 102 -8.34 -20.04 -2.40
C ALA A 102 -9.83 -19.72 -2.24
N ILE A 103 -10.55 -19.71 -3.35
CA ILE A 103 -11.99 -19.47 -3.39
C ILE A 103 -12.70 -20.60 -4.14
N GLY A 104 -13.86 -21.01 -3.63
CA GLY A 104 -14.69 -22.04 -4.27
C GLY A 104 -16.09 -22.11 -3.66
N ASP A 105 -17.00 -22.75 -4.40
CA ASP A 105 -18.41 -22.92 -4.05
C ASP A 105 -18.75 -24.40 -3.74
N GLY A 106 -18.05 -25.33 -4.40
CA GLY A 106 -18.33 -26.76 -4.34
C GLY A 106 -17.51 -27.55 -3.32
N SER A 107 -17.97 -28.77 -3.05
CA SER A 107 -17.25 -29.76 -2.22
C SER A 107 -15.87 -30.13 -2.79
N ASN A 108 -15.70 -30.00 -4.11
CA ASN A 108 -14.44 -30.24 -4.82
C ASN A 108 -13.34 -29.21 -4.48
N ASP A 109 -13.72 -28.05 -3.93
CA ASP A 109 -12.79 -26.99 -3.60
C ASP A 109 -12.42 -26.97 -2.11
N VAL A 110 -13.08 -27.79 -1.27
CA VAL A 110 -12.82 -27.85 0.17
C VAL A 110 -11.35 -28.13 0.48
N SER A 111 -10.75 -29.13 -0.20
CA SER A 111 -9.33 -29.45 0.01
C SER A 111 -8.39 -28.34 -0.47
N MET A 112 -8.79 -27.57 -1.49
CA MET A 112 -8.03 -26.42 -1.99
C MET A 112 -8.12 -25.24 -1.03
N ILE A 113 -9.32 -24.94 -0.54
CA ILE A 113 -9.63 -23.90 0.47
C ILE A 113 -8.82 -24.15 1.74
N GLN A 114 -8.84 -25.38 2.26
CA GLN A 114 -8.10 -25.75 3.48
C GLN A 114 -6.57 -25.74 3.30
N ALA A 115 -6.07 -25.86 2.07
CA ALA A 115 -4.63 -25.84 1.81
C ALA A 115 -4.04 -24.41 1.77
N ALA A 116 -4.87 -23.42 1.44
CA ALA A 116 -4.46 -22.02 1.33
C ALA A 116 -4.14 -21.38 2.69
N ASN A 117 -3.69 -20.13 2.71
CA ASN A 117 -3.59 -19.35 3.95
C ASN A 117 -4.92 -18.73 4.34
N VAL A 118 -5.72 -18.34 3.35
CA VAL A 118 -7.06 -17.80 3.52
C VAL A 118 -8.00 -18.54 2.57
N GLY A 119 -9.00 -19.21 3.14
CA GLY A 119 -10.05 -19.91 2.40
C GLY A 119 -11.32 -19.07 2.32
N VAL A 120 -11.85 -18.85 1.13
CA VAL A 120 -13.11 -18.14 0.90
C VAL A 120 -14.13 -19.08 0.26
N GLY A 121 -15.27 -19.29 0.92
CA GLY A 121 -16.37 -20.08 0.39
C GLY A 121 -17.45 -19.19 -0.22
N ILE A 122 -17.94 -19.55 -1.41
CA ILE A 122 -19.12 -18.91 -1.99
C ILE A 122 -20.37 -19.63 -1.49
N VAL A 123 -21.33 -18.87 -0.94
CA VAL A 123 -22.59 -19.41 -0.45
C VAL A 123 -23.55 -19.60 -1.62
N GLY A 124 -23.68 -20.84 -2.09
CA GLY A 124 -24.69 -21.24 -3.08
C GLY A 124 -25.98 -21.76 -2.45
N GLU A 125 -27.05 -21.80 -3.25
CA GLU A 125 -28.31 -22.46 -2.86
C GLU A 125 -28.21 -23.98 -2.89
N GLU A 126 -27.42 -24.53 -3.84
CA GLU A 126 -27.30 -25.97 -4.08
C GLU A 126 -26.34 -26.68 -3.12
N GLY A 127 -25.40 -25.96 -2.52
CA GLY A 127 -24.40 -26.53 -1.62
C GLY A 127 -23.67 -25.48 -0.78
N ARG A 128 -23.48 -25.78 0.51
CA ARG A 128 -22.79 -24.91 1.48
C ARG A 128 -21.50 -25.52 2.03
N GLN A 129 -21.05 -26.65 1.50
CA GLN A 129 -19.89 -27.37 2.06
C GLN A 129 -18.59 -26.56 1.97
N ALA A 130 -18.36 -25.85 0.87
CA ALA A 130 -17.21 -24.95 0.74
C ALA A 130 -17.29 -23.80 1.76
N ALA A 131 -18.45 -23.15 1.89
CA ALA A 131 -18.69 -22.09 2.87
C ALA A 131 -18.48 -22.55 4.32
N MET A 132 -18.98 -23.75 4.69
CA MET A 132 -18.80 -24.31 6.03
C MET A 132 -17.35 -24.69 6.34
N SER A 133 -16.52 -24.89 5.32
CA SER A 133 -15.12 -25.31 5.45
C SER A 133 -14.14 -24.18 5.10
N SER A 134 -14.60 -22.93 5.08
CA SER A 134 -13.84 -21.73 4.70
C SER A 134 -13.70 -20.76 5.87
N ASP A 135 -12.68 -19.90 5.83
CA ASP A 135 -12.45 -18.86 6.83
C ASP A 135 -13.47 -17.71 6.68
N TYR A 136 -13.82 -17.37 5.44
CA TYR A 136 -14.83 -16.38 5.09
C TYR A 136 -15.85 -16.94 4.12
N ALA A 137 -17.13 -16.73 4.40
CA ALA A 137 -18.22 -17.07 3.48
C ALA A 137 -18.80 -15.80 2.83
N VAL A 138 -18.75 -15.72 1.50
CA VAL A 138 -19.29 -14.59 0.72
C VAL A 138 -20.45 -15.05 -0.17
N GLY A 139 -21.45 -14.20 -0.37
CA GLY A 139 -22.60 -14.56 -1.22
C GLY A 139 -22.27 -14.58 -2.72
N GLN A 140 -21.33 -13.75 -3.18
CA GLN A 140 -20.96 -13.62 -4.59
C GLN A 140 -19.47 -13.32 -4.71
N PHE A 141 -18.86 -13.74 -5.83
CA PHE A 141 -17.43 -13.48 -6.11
C PHE A 141 -17.08 -11.98 -6.08
N ARG A 142 -18.00 -11.11 -6.51
CA ARG A 142 -17.87 -9.64 -6.47
C ARG A 142 -17.34 -9.12 -5.12
N TYR A 143 -17.87 -9.63 -4.01
CA TYR A 143 -17.56 -9.15 -2.66
C TYR A 143 -16.13 -9.47 -2.22
N LEU A 144 -15.43 -10.36 -2.94
CA LEU A 144 -14.01 -10.66 -2.70
C LEU A 144 -13.15 -9.41 -2.84
N SER A 145 -13.46 -8.55 -3.81
CA SER A 145 -12.72 -7.29 -4.04
C SER A 145 -12.73 -6.40 -2.79
N ARG A 146 -13.90 -6.16 -2.21
CA ARG A 146 -14.09 -5.37 -0.99
C ARG A 146 -13.51 -6.06 0.24
N LEU A 147 -13.69 -7.37 0.37
CA LEU A 147 -13.10 -8.15 1.46
C LEU A 147 -11.57 -8.00 1.50
N ILE A 148 -10.90 -8.11 0.36
CA ILE A 148 -9.43 -8.06 0.29
C ILE A 148 -8.92 -6.61 0.32
N LEU A 149 -9.40 -5.76 -0.58
CA LEU A 149 -8.83 -4.43 -0.80
C LEU A 149 -9.18 -3.44 0.33
N VAL A 150 -10.34 -3.61 0.97
CA VAL A 150 -10.75 -2.76 2.10
C VAL A 150 -10.39 -3.46 3.41
N HIS A 151 -11.06 -4.57 3.73
CA HIS A 151 -10.91 -5.20 5.05
C HIS A 151 -9.54 -5.85 5.24
N GLY A 152 -8.99 -6.52 4.22
CA GLY A 152 -7.67 -7.13 4.27
C GLY A 152 -6.56 -6.10 4.50
N ARG A 153 -6.56 -5.01 3.72
CA ARG A 153 -5.61 -3.89 3.90
C ARG A 153 -5.71 -3.24 5.27
N TRP A 154 -6.92 -2.88 5.70
CA TRP A 154 -7.14 -2.26 7.01
C TRP A 154 -6.66 -3.17 8.14
N SER A 155 -6.99 -4.46 8.08
CA SER A 155 -6.62 -5.42 9.13
C SER A 155 -5.11 -5.62 9.21
N TYR A 156 -4.45 -5.77 8.06
CA TYR A 156 -2.98 -5.88 7.99
C TYR A 156 -2.31 -4.65 8.62
N ARG A 157 -2.73 -3.44 8.23
CA ARG A 157 -2.12 -2.21 8.71
C ARG A 157 -2.39 -1.95 10.19
N ARG A 158 -3.61 -2.18 10.65
CA ARG A 158 -4.00 -2.06 12.07
C ARG A 158 -3.12 -2.94 12.96
N LEU A 159 -2.95 -4.21 12.58
CA LEU A 159 -2.09 -5.13 13.33
C LEU A 159 -0.61 -4.73 13.26
N ALA A 160 -0.14 -4.29 12.08
CA ALA A 160 1.23 -3.84 11.88
C ALA A 160 1.60 -2.59 12.70
N GLU A 161 0.61 -1.81 13.14
CA GLU A 161 0.81 -0.64 13.99
C GLU A 161 0.52 -0.92 15.48
N MET A 162 -0.49 -1.76 15.75
CA MET A 162 -0.86 -2.18 17.09
C MET A 162 0.25 -3.00 17.77
N ILE A 163 0.85 -3.97 17.08
CA ILE A 163 1.83 -4.88 17.68
C ILE A 163 3.09 -4.12 18.15
N PRO A 164 3.79 -3.31 17.32
CA PRO A 164 4.94 -2.55 17.77
C PRO A 164 4.58 -1.60 18.92
N SER A 165 3.44 -0.92 18.84
CA SER A 165 2.94 -0.01 19.88
C SER A 165 2.69 -0.72 21.22
N PHE A 166 2.19 -1.96 21.18
CA PHE A 166 1.98 -2.77 22.37
C PHE A 166 3.28 -3.18 23.05
N PHE A 167 4.32 -3.54 22.29
CA PHE A 167 5.62 -3.84 22.88
C PHE A 167 6.29 -2.56 23.40
N TYR A 168 6.23 -1.48 22.63
CA TYR A 168 6.80 -0.18 22.97
C TYR A 168 6.31 0.31 24.34
N LYS A 169 5.00 0.33 24.60
CA LYS A 169 4.47 0.81 25.89
C LYS A 169 5.01 -0.03 27.07
N ASN A 170 5.09 -1.35 26.90
CA ASN A 170 5.55 -2.24 27.97
C ASN A 170 7.05 -2.06 28.24
N VAL A 171 7.84 -1.78 27.21
CA VAL A 171 9.27 -1.41 27.35
C VAL A 171 9.41 -0.13 28.16
N VAL A 172 8.65 0.92 27.85
CA VAL A 172 8.70 2.21 28.58
C VAL A 172 8.54 2.00 30.09
N PHE A 173 7.51 1.26 30.49
CA PHE A 173 7.19 1.06 31.91
C PHE A 173 8.14 0.07 32.61
N THR A 174 8.52 -1.02 31.96
CA THR A 174 9.40 -2.04 32.57
C THR A 174 10.82 -1.52 32.71
N PHE A 175 11.34 -0.79 31.73
CA PHE A 175 12.69 -0.23 31.81
C PHE A 175 12.78 0.90 32.84
N ALA A 176 11.68 1.59 33.18
CA ALA A 176 11.69 2.53 34.29
C ALA A 176 12.02 1.85 35.64
N LEU A 177 11.60 0.59 35.86
CA LEU A 177 12.02 -0.22 37.02
C LEU A 177 13.50 -0.60 36.91
N PHE A 178 13.97 -0.94 35.71
CA PHE A 178 15.39 -1.26 35.49
C PHE A 178 16.30 -0.06 35.81
N TRP A 179 15.93 1.14 35.39
CA TRP A 179 16.70 2.36 35.70
C TRP A 179 16.70 2.67 37.19
N TYR A 180 15.59 2.43 37.88
CA TYR A 180 15.55 2.51 39.34
C TYR A 180 16.48 1.51 40.01
N GLY A 181 16.60 0.29 39.45
CA GLY A 181 17.52 -0.75 39.93
C GLY A 181 18.99 -0.31 40.02
N ILE A 182 19.42 0.62 39.18
CA ILE A 182 20.79 1.18 39.24
C ILE A 182 21.02 1.96 40.55
N TYR A 183 19.95 2.55 41.10
CA TYR A 183 20.00 3.38 42.31
C TYR A 183 19.64 2.63 43.58
N ASP A 184 19.05 1.43 43.48
CA ASP A 184 18.75 0.54 44.61
C ASP A 184 19.74 -0.63 44.74
N ASP A 185 20.89 -0.55 44.07
CA ASP A 185 21.91 -1.61 43.99
C ASP A 185 21.38 -2.95 43.44
N PHE A 186 20.31 -2.90 42.63
CA PHE A 186 19.59 -4.06 42.10
C PHE A 186 19.03 -4.99 43.19
N ASP A 187 18.65 -4.43 44.34
CA ASP A 187 18.02 -5.18 45.45
C ASP A 187 16.62 -5.71 45.10
N GLY A 188 16.02 -5.17 44.03
CA GLY A 188 14.72 -5.63 43.51
C GLY A 188 13.54 -4.93 44.18
N THR A 189 13.75 -3.71 44.67
CA THR A 189 12.66 -2.91 45.25
C THR A 189 11.83 -2.26 44.14
N TYR A 190 10.51 -2.23 44.31
CA TYR A 190 9.63 -1.64 43.30
C TYR A 190 9.54 -0.12 43.48
N LEU A 191 9.83 0.60 42.39
CA LEU A 191 9.56 2.05 42.27
C LEU A 191 8.05 2.34 42.30
N PHE A 192 7.28 1.49 41.62
CA PHE A 192 5.83 1.64 41.50
C PHE A 192 5.10 0.91 42.62
N GLU A 193 3.98 1.48 43.04
CA GLU A 193 3.05 0.80 43.93
C GLU A 193 2.33 -0.35 43.18
N TYR A 194 1.94 -1.41 43.89
CA TYR A 194 1.49 -2.66 43.27
C TYR A 194 0.25 -2.50 42.37
N THR A 195 -0.63 -1.54 42.65
CA THR A 195 -1.80 -1.26 41.81
C THR A 195 -1.40 -0.69 40.46
N TYR A 196 -0.32 0.10 40.39
CA TYR A 196 0.20 0.63 39.13
C TYR A 196 0.77 -0.48 38.24
N LEU A 197 1.47 -1.45 38.84
CA LEU A 197 1.98 -2.62 38.09
C LEU A 197 0.83 -3.41 37.43
N MET A 198 -0.30 -3.53 38.12
CA MET A 198 -1.49 -4.23 37.62
C MET A 198 -2.28 -3.40 36.60
N PHE A 199 -2.55 -2.12 36.89
CA PHE A 199 -3.42 -1.28 36.07
C PHE A 199 -2.73 -0.67 34.85
N TYR A 200 -1.40 -0.57 34.83
CA TYR A 200 -0.66 -0.04 33.69
C TYR A 200 -1.05 -0.74 32.38
N SER A 201 -0.95 -2.07 32.37
CA SER A 201 -1.25 -2.87 31.19
C SER A 201 -2.74 -3.16 31.02
N LEU A 202 -3.52 -3.14 32.10
CA LEU A 202 -4.93 -3.52 32.09
C LEU A 202 -5.86 -2.34 31.72
N ALA A 203 -5.69 -1.19 32.36
CA ALA A 203 -6.64 -0.08 32.32
C ALA A 203 -6.04 1.21 31.73
N PHE A 204 -4.79 1.52 32.06
CA PHE A 204 -4.19 2.83 31.77
C PHE A 204 -3.60 2.96 30.36
N THR A 205 -3.36 1.88 29.64
CA THR A 205 -2.72 1.95 28.30
C THR A 205 -3.26 0.93 27.30
N SER A 206 -4.22 0.08 27.70
CA SER A 206 -4.74 -1.00 26.87
C SER A 206 -5.74 -0.48 25.82
N LEU A 207 -6.70 0.34 26.25
CA LEU A 207 -7.79 0.79 25.40
C LEU A 207 -7.26 1.58 24.19
N PRO A 208 -6.40 2.62 24.32
CA PRO A 208 -5.90 3.35 23.16
C PRO A 208 -5.29 2.46 22.07
N VAL A 209 -4.49 1.46 22.46
CA VAL A 209 -3.86 0.52 21.53
C VAL A 209 -4.88 -0.42 20.89
N ILE A 210 -5.87 -0.89 21.65
CA ILE A 210 -6.96 -1.73 21.12
C ILE A 210 -7.80 -0.94 20.11
N PHE A 211 -8.13 0.32 20.41
CA PHE A 211 -8.90 1.18 19.51
C PHE A 211 -8.14 1.48 18.21
N LEU A 212 -6.83 1.73 18.31
CA LEU A 212 -5.95 1.81 17.13
C LEU A 212 -6.00 0.51 16.30
N GLY A 213 -5.96 -0.65 16.95
CA GLY A 213 -6.01 -1.96 16.30
C GLY A 213 -7.36 -2.34 15.66
N ILE A 214 -8.46 -1.68 16.02
CA ILE A 214 -9.82 -2.02 15.56
C ILE A 214 -10.41 -0.96 14.65
N PHE A 215 -10.34 0.32 15.04
CA PHE A 215 -11.10 1.40 14.41
C PHE A 215 -10.28 2.30 13.48
N ASP A 216 -8.96 2.17 13.46
CA ASP A 216 -8.11 3.01 12.62
C ASP A 216 -8.35 2.75 11.12
N GLN A 217 -8.35 3.81 10.32
CA GLN A 217 -8.54 3.77 8.87
C GLN A 217 -7.61 4.80 8.24
N ASP A 218 -6.83 4.41 7.22
CA ASP A 218 -5.98 5.32 6.43
C ASP A 218 -6.84 6.27 5.62
N VAL A 219 -7.70 5.63 4.84
CA VAL A 219 -8.54 6.21 3.82
C VAL A 219 -9.91 5.53 3.92
N PRO A 220 -10.97 6.23 3.49
CA PRO A 220 -12.29 5.62 3.36
C PRO A 220 -12.27 4.38 2.46
N ASP A 221 -13.26 3.52 2.66
CA ASP A 221 -13.48 2.27 1.91
C ASP A 221 -13.57 2.48 0.40
N TYR A 222 -14.33 3.48 -0.06
CA TYR A 222 -14.48 3.78 -1.48
C TYR A 222 -13.15 4.20 -2.13
N VAL A 223 -12.32 4.95 -1.41
CA VAL A 223 -10.97 5.34 -1.89
C VAL A 223 -10.07 4.11 -2.00
N SER A 224 -10.18 3.17 -1.07
CA SER A 224 -9.43 1.91 -1.15
C SER A 224 -9.80 1.05 -2.36
N LEU A 225 -11.07 1.10 -2.79
CA LEU A 225 -11.55 0.41 -4.00
C LEU A 225 -11.16 1.15 -5.29
N LEU A 226 -11.14 2.48 -5.28
CA LEU A 226 -10.73 3.31 -6.42
C LEU A 226 -9.22 3.28 -6.68
N VAL A 227 -8.41 3.17 -5.61
CA VAL A 227 -6.94 3.13 -5.69
C VAL A 227 -6.42 1.78 -5.15
N PRO A 228 -6.64 0.67 -5.90
CA PRO A 228 -6.21 -0.67 -5.46
C PRO A 228 -4.69 -0.83 -5.36
N GLN A 229 -3.91 0.09 -5.96
CA GLN A 229 -2.45 0.09 -5.88
C GLN A 229 -1.94 0.20 -4.43
N LEU A 230 -2.72 0.79 -3.52
CA LEU A 230 -2.40 0.87 -2.09
C LEU A 230 -2.26 -0.50 -1.43
N TYR A 231 -2.85 -1.55 -2.01
CA TYR A 231 -2.73 -2.92 -1.52
C TYR A 231 -1.32 -3.51 -1.71
N LYS A 232 -0.49 -2.93 -2.60
CA LYS A 232 0.89 -3.40 -2.86
C LYS A 232 1.77 -3.37 -1.61
N THR A 233 1.52 -2.45 -0.68
CA THR A 233 2.25 -2.37 0.60
C THR A 233 2.10 -3.65 1.44
N GLY A 234 0.91 -4.27 1.39
CA GLY A 234 0.65 -5.56 2.03
C GLY A 234 1.36 -6.73 1.34
N ILE A 235 1.44 -6.70 0.01
CA ILE A 235 2.15 -7.73 -0.78
C ILE A 235 3.65 -7.67 -0.50
N LEU A 236 4.23 -6.46 -0.48
CA LEU A 236 5.65 -6.22 -0.20
C LEU A 236 6.00 -6.33 1.30
N ARG A 237 5.01 -6.56 2.16
CA ARG A 237 5.16 -6.67 3.63
C ARG A 237 5.87 -5.46 4.27
N THR A 238 5.63 -4.25 3.75
CA THR A 238 6.39 -3.05 4.19
C THR A 238 5.91 -2.47 5.52
N GLU A 239 4.67 -2.74 5.94
CA GLU A 239 4.10 -2.14 7.17
C GLU A 239 4.56 -2.87 8.44
N TRP A 240 4.81 -4.18 8.34
CA TRP A 240 5.34 -5.00 9.43
C TRP A 240 6.68 -5.61 9.03
N THR A 241 7.75 -5.03 9.57
CA THR A 241 9.12 -5.51 9.40
C THR A 241 9.81 -5.59 10.76
N MET A 242 10.82 -6.46 10.90
CA MET A 242 11.62 -6.54 12.12
C MET A 242 12.38 -5.23 12.39
N GLU A 243 12.76 -4.52 11.34
CA GLU A 243 13.37 -3.19 11.47
C GLU A 243 12.43 -2.19 12.14
N LYS A 244 11.16 -2.12 11.72
CA LYS A 244 10.13 -1.29 12.39
C LYS A 244 9.99 -1.68 13.86
N PHE A 245 9.95 -2.98 14.15
CA PHE A 245 9.87 -3.45 15.53
C PHE A 245 11.04 -2.94 16.40
N TYR A 246 12.29 -3.08 15.93
CA TYR A 246 13.46 -2.59 16.67
C TYR A 246 13.46 -1.07 16.85
N TRP A 247 13.01 -0.30 15.85
CA TRP A 247 12.85 1.15 16.00
C TRP A 247 11.89 1.52 17.14
N TYR A 248 10.76 0.81 17.28
CA TYR A 248 9.83 1.01 18.39
C TYR A 248 10.45 0.60 19.73
N MET A 249 11.31 -0.43 19.77
CA MET A 249 12.00 -0.82 21.01
C MET A 249 13.02 0.23 21.46
N ILE A 250 13.75 0.81 20.51
CA ILE A 250 14.71 1.89 20.77
C ILE A 250 13.98 3.14 21.25
N ASP A 251 12.85 3.50 20.64
CA ASP A 251 12.02 4.63 21.08
C ASP A 251 11.46 4.39 22.49
N GLY A 252 11.00 3.16 22.77
CA GLY A 252 10.54 2.77 24.11
C GLY A 252 11.64 2.87 25.17
N LEU A 253 12.87 2.46 24.82
CA LEU A 253 14.03 2.61 25.68
C LEU A 253 14.35 4.08 25.92
N TYR A 254 14.36 4.91 24.86
CA TYR A 254 14.57 6.35 24.98
C TYR A 254 13.53 7.01 25.90
N GLN A 255 12.24 6.72 25.70
CA GLN A 255 11.18 7.31 26.52
C GLN A 255 11.19 6.77 27.96
N SER A 256 11.63 5.53 28.20
CA SER A 256 11.88 5.02 29.56
C SER A 256 12.97 5.81 30.30
N ILE A 257 14.03 6.21 29.59
CA ILE A 257 15.10 7.06 30.14
C ILE A 257 14.52 8.43 30.51
N ILE A 258 13.83 9.10 29.57
CA ILE A 258 13.26 10.43 29.83
C ILE A 258 12.26 10.39 31.00
N SER A 259 11.32 9.45 30.97
CA SER A 259 10.29 9.32 32.01
C SER A 259 10.85 9.03 33.40
N PHE A 260 11.99 8.32 33.51
CA PHE A 260 12.63 8.05 34.80
C PHE A 260 13.59 9.17 35.25
N PHE A 261 14.50 9.61 34.38
CA PHE A 261 15.58 10.53 34.74
C PHE A 261 15.08 11.96 35.01
N PHE A 262 13.99 12.40 34.38
CA PHE A 262 13.42 13.73 34.64
C PHE A 262 12.91 13.85 36.10
N PRO A 263 12.04 12.93 36.58
CA PRO A 263 11.70 12.88 37.99
C PRO A 263 12.92 12.67 38.89
N TYR A 264 13.87 11.81 38.51
CA TYR A 264 15.08 11.59 39.31
C TYR A 264 15.88 12.89 39.53
N TRP A 265 16.15 13.66 38.47
CA TRP A 265 16.86 14.93 38.56
C TRP A 265 16.10 15.99 39.36
N MET A 266 14.76 15.95 39.35
CA MET A 266 13.95 16.79 40.21
C MET A 266 14.19 16.50 41.70
N TYR A 267 14.38 15.22 42.08
CA TYR A 267 14.63 14.82 43.46
C TYR A 267 16.12 14.89 43.87
N TRP A 268 17.06 14.79 42.92
CA TRP A 268 18.49 14.63 43.17
C TRP A 268 19.15 15.76 43.96
N LEU A 269 18.77 17.02 43.71
CA LEU A 269 19.47 18.18 44.29
C LEU A 269 19.19 18.36 45.79
N ASN A 270 17.91 18.36 46.20
CA ASN A 270 17.52 18.76 47.56
C ASN A 270 16.60 17.77 48.28
N GLY A 271 16.11 16.71 47.64
CA GLY A 271 15.12 15.75 48.21
C GLY A 271 13.74 16.34 48.56
N ILE A 272 13.67 17.66 48.79
CA ILE A 272 12.48 18.43 49.10
C ILE A 272 12.03 19.15 47.83
N VAL A 273 10.90 18.68 47.28
CA VAL A 273 10.33 19.19 46.03
C VAL A 273 9.09 20.07 46.29
N THR A 274 8.60 20.11 47.53
CA THR A 274 7.40 20.86 47.93
C THR A 274 7.72 22.28 48.40
N LEU A 275 6.83 23.22 48.08
CA LEU A 275 6.88 24.60 48.60
C LEU A 275 6.70 24.67 50.12
N ASN A 276 6.02 23.68 50.70
CA ASN A 276 5.70 23.63 52.13
C ASN A 276 6.85 23.08 52.99
N GLY A 277 7.96 22.65 52.36
CA GLY A 277 9.11 22.06 53.06
C GLY A 277 8.86 20.66 53.62
N LEU A 278 7.76 20.01 53.24
CA LEU A 278 7.48 18.62 53.60
C LEU A 278 8.27 17.67 52.68
N ASN A 279 8.82 16.61 53.26
CA ASN A 279 9.56 15.59 52.52
C ASN A 279 8.62 14.78 51.61
N GLN A 280 9.03 14.59 50.36
CA GLN A 280 8.38 13.76 49.35
C GLN A 280 9.40 12.78 48.73
N ASP A 281 10.23 12.21 49.58
CA ASP A 281 11.35 11.33 49.22
C ASP A 281 10.95 9.86 49.06
N HIS A 282 9.74 9.49 49.48
CA HIS A 282 9.29 8.11 49.37
C HIS A 282 9.15 7.68 47.90
N ARG A 283 9.71 6.50 47.57
CA ARG A 283 9.80 5.93 46.21
C ARG A 283 8.49 5.97 45.41
N TYR A 284 7.35 5.75 46.06
CA TYR A 284 6.05 5.78 45.37
C TYR A 284 5.64 7.16 44.85
N PHE A 285 6.12 8.27 45.43
CA PHE A 285 5.85 9.62 44.89
C PHE A 285 6.61 9.84 43.58
N MET A 286 7.88 9.43 43.55
CA MET A 286 8.66 9.40 42.32
C MET A 286 8.02 8.44 41.31
N GLY A 287 7.66 7.24 41.74
CA GLY A 287 7.01 6.23 40.89
C GLY A 287 5.69 6.69 40.29
N ALA A 288 4.85 7.42 41.04
CA ALA A 288 3.62 8.02 40.53
C ALA A 288 3.91 9.08 39.46
N THR A 289 4.97 9.89 39.64
CA THR A 289 5.41 10.89 38.64
C THR A 289 5.90 10.23 37.36
N VAL A 290 6.82 9.26 37.50
CA VAL A 290 7.37 8.48 36.37
C VAL A 290 6.24 7.78 35.61
N SER A 291 5.32 7.14 36.33
CA SER A 291 4.16 6.46 35.73
C SER A 291 3.25 7.41 34.97
N THR A 292 2.95 8.59 35.52
CA THR A 292 2.07 9.55 34.87
C THR A 292 2.70 10.08 33.58
N ILE A 293 4.00 10.38 33.59
CA ILE A 293 4.75 10.76 32.37
C ILE A 293 4.72 9.63 31.36
N ALA A 294 5.03 8.40 31.76
CA ALA A 294 5.07 7.24 30.88
C ALA A 294 3.70 6.96 30.24
N ILE A 295 2.63 6.94 31.03
CA ILE A 295 1.27 6.62 30.55
C ILE A 295 0.78 7.69 29.56
N VAL A 296 0.85 8.97 29.93
CA VAL A 296 0.37 10.05 29.05
C VAL A 296 1.21 10.11 27.76
N SER A 297 2.53 9.90 27.85
CA SER A 297 3.39 9.83 26.67
C SER A 297 3.02 8.64 25.78
N CYS A 298 2.75 7.47 26.35
CA CYS A 298 2.32 6.29 25.59
C CYS A 298 0.96 6.50 24.90
N ASP A 299 -0.04 7.01 25.62
CA ASP A 299 -1.39 7.22 25.07
C ASP A 299 -1.39 8.24 23.93
N LEU A 300 -0.64 9.34 24.08
CA LEU A 300 -0.49 10.33 23.03
C LEU A 300 0.40 9.86 21.88
N TYR A 301 1.42 9.04 22.15
CA TYR A 301 2.21 8.39 21.11
C TYR A 301 1.33 7.52 20.21
N VAL A 302 0.43 6.73 20.80
CA VAL A 302 -0.55 5.90 20.08
C VAL A 302 -1.49 6.79 19.27
N LEU A 303 -2.01 7.87 19.85
CA LEU A 303 -2.87 8.82 19.13
C LEU A 303 -2.16 9.47 17.94
N CYS A 304 -0.88 9.81 18.06
CA CYS A 304 -0.09 10.40 16.97
C CYS A 304 0.12 9.43 15.79
N HIS A 305 0.20 8.12 16.06
CA HIS A 305 0.34 7.10 15.01
C HIS A 305 -1.00 6.72 14.37
N GLN A 306 -2.12 7.06 15.00
CA GLN A 306 -3.44 6.84 14.43
C GLN A 306 -3.66 7.77 13.22
N TYR A 307 -4.15 7.21 12.11
CA TYR A 307 -4.36 7.99 10.89
C TYR A 307 -5.65 8.81 10.97
N ARG A 308 -6.73 8.21 11.45
CA ARG A 308 -8.01 8.88 11.63
C ARG A 308 -8.29 9.12 13.10
N TRP A 309 -8.44 10.38 13.50
CA TRP A 309 -8.86 10.75 14.85
C TRP A 309 -10.39 10.78 14.91
N ASP A 310 -10.97 9.64 15.23
CA ASP A 310 -12.40 9.54 15.51
C ASP A 310 -12.71 9.97 16.95
N TRP A 311 -13.94 10.45 17.17
CA TRP A 311 -14.38 10.92 18.48
C TRP A 311 -14.27 9.84 19.57
N LEU A 312 -14.39 8.56 19.18
CA LEU A 312 -14.34 7.42 20.10
C LEU A 312 -12.90 7.14 20.54
N SER A 313 -11.94 7.08 19.62
CA SER A 313 -10.51 7.00 19.97
C SER A 313 -10.05 8.19 20.82
N CYS A 314 -10.43 9.42 20.47
CA CYS A 314 -10.11 10.60 21.28
C CYS A 314 -10.72 10.51 22.69
N LEU A 315 -11.97 10.03 22.79
CA LEU A 315 -12.64 9.82 24.07
C LEU A 315 -11.90 8.80 24.94
N PHE A 316 -11.49 7.66 24.38
CA PHE A 316 -10.81 6.61 25.15
C PHE A 316 -9.39 7.00 25.54
N VAL A 317 -8.66 7.76 24.71
CA VAL A 317 -7.38 8.35 25.10
C VAL A 317 -7.57 9.34 26.25
N ALA A 318 -8.56 10.24 26.16
CA ALA A 318 -8.85 11.19 27.23
C ALA A 318 -9.29 10.47 28.52
N LEU A 319 -10.14 9.45 28.41
CA LEU A 319 -10.58 8.63 29.54
C LEU A 319 -9.40 7.89 30.18
N SER A 320 -8.50 7.32 29.38
CA SER A 320 -7.29 6.64 29.85
C SER A 320 -6.44 7.56 30.72
N ILE A 321 -6.16 8.77 30.23
CA ILE A 321 -5.44 9.81 30.97
C ILE A 321 -6.19 10.17 32.26
N LEU A 322 -7.49 10.43 32.19
CA LEU A 322 -8.31 10.78 33.36
C LEU A 322 -8.37 9.64 34.40
N VAL A 323 -8.39 8.38 33.96
CA VAL A 323 -8.44 7.21 34.83
C VAL A 323 -7.17 7.10 35.67
N VAL A 324 -6.00 7.48 35.16
CA VAL A 324 -4.75 7.50 35.95
C VAL A 324 -4.82 8.54 37.06
N PHE A 325 -5.24 9.76 36.73
CA PHE A 325 -5.39 10.83 37.73
C PHE A 325 -6.48 10.49 38.75
N GLY A 326 -7.62 9.99 38.28
CA GLY A 326 -8.77 9.60 39.10
C GLY A 326 -8.46 8.41 40.02
N TRP A 327 -7.86 7.34 39.49
CA TRP A 327 -7.46 6.17 40.28
C TRP A 327 -6.48 6.56 41.38
N THR A 328 -5.46 7.35 41.04
CA THR A 328 -4.47 7.82 42.02
C THR A 328 -5.12 8.68 43.10
N GLY A 329 -6.04 9.58 42.73
CA GLY A 329 -6.82 10.37 43.68
C GLY A 329 -7.67 9.52 44.63
N ILE A 330 -8.43 8.57 44.08
CA ILE A 330 -9.34 7.70 44.86
C ILE A 330 -8.55 6.74 45.75
N TRP A 331 -7.56 6.04 45.20
CA TRP A 331 -6.77 5.05 45.92
C TRP A 331 -6.00 5.67 47.10
N THR A 332 -5.32 6.80 46.86
CA THR A 332 -4.52 7.48 47.89
C THR A 332 -5.37 8.17 48.96
N SER A 333 -6.66 8.42 48.70
CA SER A 333 -7.58 8.94 49.71
C SER A 333 -7.97 7.91 50.75
N SER A 334 -7.86 6.62 50.42
CA SER A 334 -8.18 5.50 51.31
C SER A 334 -7.01 5.16 52.22
N LEU A 335 -7.31 4.87 53.49
CA LEU A 335 -6.32 4.39 54.47
C LEU A 335 -5.74 3.01 54.10
N ASN A 336 -6.41 2.27 53.22
CA ASN A 336 -5.93 0.96 52.74
C ASN A 336 -4.67 1.07 51.87
N SER A 337 -4.30 2.28 51.42
CA SER A 337 -3.10 2.51 50.61
C SER A 337 -1.81 2.61 51.43
N TYR A 338 -1.88 2.52 52.77
CA TYR A 338 -0.75 2.53 53.71
C TYR A 338 0.29 3.63 53.39
N GLU A 339 1.44 3.23 52.84
CA GLU A 339 2.57 4.10 52.46
C GLU A 339 2.23 5.11 51.35
N PHE A 340 1.17 4.86 50.57
CA PHE A 340 0.72 5.71 49.47
C PHE A 340 -0.41 6.67 49.89
N TYR A 341 -0.76 6.71 51.19
CA TYR A 341 -1.81 7.58 51.70
C TYR A 341 -1.52 9.07 51.44
N LYS A 342 -2.52 9.78 50.91
CA LYS A 342 -2.47 11.19 50.49
C LYS A 342 -1.43 11.54 49.41
N ALA A 343 -0.85 10.55 48.72
CA ALA A 343 0.14 10.83 47.69
C ALA A 343 -0.40 11.74 46.57
N ALA A 344 -1.64 11.54 46.09
CA ALA A 344 -2.23 12.38 45.06
C ALA A 344 -2.40 13.84 45.50
N ALA A 345 -2.90 14.07 46.72
CA ALA A 345 -3.14 15.41 47.24
C ALA A 345 -1.84 16.21 47.38
N GLN A 346 -0.76 15.54 47.82
CA GLN A 346 0.54 16.18 47.97
C GLN A 346 1.28 16.33 46.63
N LEU A 347 1.18 15.35 45.73
CA LEU A 347 1.89 15.35 44.45
C LEU A 347 1.23 16.32 43.46
N TYR A 348 -0.08 16.19 43.22
CA TYR A 348 -0.81 17.06 42.29
C TYR A 348 -0.97 18.50 42.78
N GLY A 349 -0.89 18.71 44.10
CA GLY A 349 -0.86 20.04 44.70
C GLY A 349 0.48 20.78 44.54
N THR A 350 1.53 20.07 44.09
CA THR A 350 2.88 20.65 43.97
C THR A 350 3.14 21.10 42.52
N PRO A 351 3.57 22.34 42.28
CA PRO A 351 3.82 22.84 40.91
C PRO A 351 5.01 22.14 40.23
N SER A 352 5.98 21.66 41.01
CA SER A 352 7.14 20.91 40.52
C SER A 352 6.73 19.64 39.78
N PHE A 353 5.69 18.94 40.24
CA PHE A 353 5.13 17.78 39.55
C PHE A 353 4.65 18.15 38.15
N TRP A 354 3.85 19.21 38.01
CA TRP A 354 3.32 19.64 36.72
C TRP A 354 4.42 20.11 35.77
N ALA A 355 5.41 20.84 36.28
CA ALA A 355 6.58 21.25 35.49
C ALA A 355 7.36 20.03 34.97
N CYS A 356 7.68 19.07 35.84
CA CYS A 356 8.36 17.84 35.45
C CYS A 356 7.51 17.01 34.48
N PHE A 357 6.19 16.94 34.70
CA PHE A 357 5.25 16.22 33.85
C PHE A 357 5.23 16.78 32.43
N PHE A 358 5.00 18.08 32.27
CA PHE A 358 4.92 18.70 30.94
C PHE A 358 6.24 18.63 30.19
N VAL A 359 7.38 18.85 30.87
CA VAL A 359 8.68 18.77 30.23
C VAL A 359 9.02 17.32 29.88
N GLY A 360 8.82 16.36 30.79
CA GLY A 360 9.06 14.94 30.53
C GLY A 360 8.22 14.43 29.36
N PHE A 361 6.93 14.72 29.37
CA PHE A 361 6.01 14.41 28.26
C PHE A 361 6.48 15.02 26.92
N LEU A 362 6.84 16.30 26.92
CA LEU A 362 7.25 17.00 25.71
C LEU A 362 8.52 16.36 25.10
N PHE A 363 9.51 16.05 25.93
CA PHE A 363 10.75 15.41 25.48
C PHE A 363 10.55 13.97 25.00
N CYS A 364 9.58 13.24 25.58
CA CYS A 364 9.21 11.91 25.09
C CYS A 364 8.66 11.96 23.66
N VAL A 365 7.74 12.88 23.36
CA VAL A 365 7.01 12.88 22.08
C VAL A 365 7.74 13.61 20.94
N ILE A 366 8.51 14.66 21.24
CA ILE A 366 9.17 15.51 20.22
C ILE A 366 10.00 14.73 19.20
N PRO A 367 10.89 13.78 19.58
CA PRO A 367 11.78 13.15 18.62
C PRO A 367 11.02 12.37 17.54
N ARG A 368 10.04 11.58 17.96
CA ARG A 368 9.21 10.80 17.03
C ARG A 368 8.34 11.70 16.17
N PHE A 369 7.69 12.69 16.77
CA PHE A 369 6.87 13.64 16.03
C PHE A 369 7.68 14.40 14.96
N SER A 370 8.91 14.80 15.30
CA SER A 370 9.82 15.47 14.37
C SER A 370 10.26 14.56 13.23
N PHE A 371 10.55 13.28 13.54
CA PHE A 371 10.87 12.27 12.54
C PHE A 371 9.71 12.07 11.56
N ASP A 372 8.49 11.85 12.07
CA ASP A 372 7.31 11.64 11.23
C ASP A 372 6.98 12.87 10.38
N PHE A 373 7.16 14.07 10.93
CA PHE A 373 6.97 15.32 10.20
C PHE A 373 7.95 15.45 9.02
N VAL A 374 9.24 15.20 9.26
CA VAL A 374 10.26 15.24 8.20
C VAL A 374 10.01 14.15 7.16
N GLN A 375 9.69 12.93 7.61
CA GLN A 375 9.41 11.81 6.71
C GLN A 375 8.22 12.13 5.81
N LYS A 376 7.09 12.58 6.35
CA LYS A 376 5.88 12.89 5.56
C LYS A 376 6.08 14.03 4.57
N LEU A 377 6.89 15.03 4.93
CA LEU A 377 7.13 16.20 4.07
C LEU A 377 8.15 15.94 2.95
N TRP A 378 9.24 15.23 3.25
CA TRP A 378 10.36 15.05 2.31
C TRP A 378 10.32 13.70 1.59
N PHE A 379 9.78 12.67 2.23
CA PHE A 379 9.71 11.29 1.72
C PHE A 379 8.30 10.70 1.95
N PRO A 380 7.26 11.33 1.37
CA PRO A 380 5.88 10.87 1.55
C PRO A 380 5.69 9.46 1.01
N LYS A 381 4.95 8.63 1.74
CA LYS A 381 4.50 7.32 1.24
C LYS A 381 3.33 7.51 0.28
N ASP A 382 3.06 6.51 -0.56
CA ASP A 382 1.87 6.49 -1.44
C ASP A 382 0.58 6.81 -0.68
N ILE A 383 0.48 6.32 0.56
CA ILE A 383 -0.67 6.56 1.43
C ILE A 383 -0.81 8.02 1.85
N ASP A 384 0.31 8.71 2.09
CA ASP A 384 0.31 10.11 2.52
C ASP A 384 -0.15 10.99 1.35
N ILE A 385 0.35 10.71 0.15
CA ILE A 385 -0.06 11.38 -1.09
C ILE A 385 -1.55 11.19 -1.35
N VAL A 386 -2.05 9.95 -1.26
CA VAL A 386 -3.49 9.70 -1.48
C VAL A 386 -4.34 10.40 -0.42
N ARG A 387 -3.89 10.45 0.84
CA ARG A 387 -4.62 11.19 1.90
C ARG A 387 -4.64 12.68 1.64
N GLU A 388 -3.58 13.26 1.10
CA GLU A 388 -3.58 14.66 0.66
C GLU A 388 -4.58 14.89 -0.48
N CYS A 389 -4.65 14.00 -1.48
CA CYS A 389 -5.66 14.04 -2.55
C CYS A 389 -7.09 13.94 -2.00
N VAL A 390 -7.33 13.06 -1.02
CA VAL A 390 -8.63 12.95 -0.33
C VAL A 390 -8.98 14.25 0.38
N SER A 391 -8.03 14.84 1.10
CA SER A 391 -8.22 16.12 1.81
C SER A 391 -8.48 17.30 0.85
N LYS A 392 -7.86 17.29 -0.34
CA LYS A 392 -8.11 18.27 -1.43
C LYS A 392 -9.49 18.12 -2.07
N GLY A 393 -10.14 16.97 -1.90
CA GLY A 393 -11.46 16.70 -2.45
C GLY A 393 -11.46 16.01 -3.82
N ASP A 394 -10.33 15.45 -4.28
CA ASP A 394 -10.22 14.76 -5.58
C ASP A 394 -11.19 13.57 -5.70
N PHE A 395 -11.55 12.97 -4.57
CA PHE A 395 -12.47 11.82 -4.49
C PHE A 395 -13.90 12.19 -4.02
N SER A 396 -14.20 13.48 -3.83
CA SER A 396 -15.50 13.95 -3.30
C SER A 396 -16.69 13.67 -4.22
N GLN A 397 -16.43 13.42 -5.50
CA GLN A 397 -17.44 13.07 -6.51
C GLN A 397 -18.08 11.69 -6.29
N TYR A 398 -17.42 10.81 -5.55
CA TYR A 398 -17.90 9.45 -5.30
C TYR A 398 -18.78 9.40 -4.05
N PRO A 399 -19.91 8.67 -4.08
CA PRO A 399 -20.70 8.45 -2.88
C PRO A 399 -19.93 7.62 -1.86
N GLU A 400 -20.21 7.78 -0.57
CA GLU A 400 -19.47 7.10 0.52
C GLU A 400 -19.46 5.56 0.37
N ASN A 401 -20.56 4.96 -0.09
CA ASN A 401 -20.67 3.51 -0.31
C ASN A 401 -20.44 3.13 -1.78
N TYR A 402 -19.55 3.83 -2.50
CA TYR A 402 -19.25 3.51 -3.89
C TYR A 402 -18.53 2.17 -4.01
N ASP A 403 -19.11 1.25 -4.77
CA ASP A 403 -18.48 -0.01 -5.15
C ASP A 403 -18.30 -0.05 -6.68
N PRO A 404 -17.05 0.00 -7.18
CA PRO A 404 -16.79 -0.06 -8.62
C PRO A 404 -17.16 -1.42 -9.22
N THR A 405 -17.30 -2.47 -8.39
CA THR A 405 -17.67 -3.81 -8.84
C THR A 405 -19.18 -4.01 -8.93
N ASP A 406 -19.99 -3.04 -8.50
CA ASP A 406 -21.44 -3.12 -8.57
C ASP A 406 -21.98 -2.87 -9.99
N PRO A 407 -22.73 -3.82 -10.61
CA PRO A 407 -23.38 -3.58 -11.89
C PRO A 407 -24.42 -2.47 -11.84
N ASN A 408 -25.09 -2.28 -10.68
CA ASN A 408 -26.14 -1.28 -10.51
C ASN A 408 -25.61 0.08 -10.03
N ARG A 409 -24.29 0.30 -10.09
CA ARG A 409 -23.68 1.55 -9.62
C ARG A 409 -24.13 2.74 -10.45
N LYS A 410 -24.29 3.88 -9.79
CA LYS A 410 -24.45 5.16 -10.49
C LYS A 410 -23.12 5.51 -11.15
N LYS A 411 -23.10 5.61 -12.48
CA LYS A 411 -21.92 6.08 -13.23
C LYS A 411 -21.67 7.54 -12.87
N VAL A 412 -20.52 7.83 -12.26
CA VAL A 412 -20.09 9.20 -11.98
C VAL A 412 -19.33 9.69 -13.21
N SER A 413 -19.99 10.47 -14.07
CA SER A 413 -19.44 10.92 -15.37
C SER A 413 -18.45 12.07 -15.27
N ASN A 414 -18.26 12.65 -14.08
CA ASN A 414 -17.47 13.84 -13.91
C ASN A 414 -16.11 13.43 -13.36
N TYR A 415 -15.18 13.03 -14.23
CA TYR A 415 -13.78 13.32 -13.91
C TYR A 415 -13.70 14.85 -13.96
N SER A 416 -13.47 15.51 -12.84
CA SER A 416 -13.37 16.97 -12.81
C SER A 416 -12.32 17.41 -13.83
N LYS A 417 -12.78 17.95 -14.97
CA LYS A 417 -11.93 18.70 -15.90
C LYS A 417 -11.58 20.08 -15.32
N ASP A 418 -12.12 20.43 -14.15
CA ASP A 418 -11.91 21.74 -13.50
C ASP A 418 -10.53 21.86 -12.82
N HIS A 419 -9.66 20.85 -12.96
CA HIS A 419 -8.23 20.95 -12.68
C HIS A 419 -7.35 20.76 -13.92
N THR A 420 -7.89 21.00 -15.11
CA THR A 420 -7.06 21.67 -16.10
C THR A 420 -6.86 23.10 -15.61
N LEU A 421 -5.60 23.53 -15.47
CA LEU A 421 -5.29 24.95 -15.33
C LEU A 421 -5.91 25.66 -16.54
N GLU A 422 -7.13 26.17 -16.40
CA GLU A 422 -7.63 27.16 -17.34
C GLU A 422 -6.65 28.33 -17.29
N PRO A 423 -6.06 28.77 -18.42
CA PRO A 423 -5.34 30.02 -18.46
C PRO A 423 -6.35 31.18 -18.45
N THR A 424 -7.24 31.23 -17.46
CA THR A 424 -8.08 32.40 -17.17
C THR A 424 -7.27 33.38 -16.37
N GLY A 425 -6.42 34.09 -17.09
CA GLY A 425 -5.65 35.20 -16.60
C GLY A 425 -5.14 35.95 -17.81
N THR A 426 -5.96 36.84 -18.36
CA THR A 426 -5.50 37.90 -19.27
C THR A 426 -4.17 38.44 -18.76
N ALA A 427 -3.15 38.46 -19.62
CA ALA A 427 -1.74 38.83 -19.33
C ALA A 427 -1.54 40.20 -18.62
N ALA A 428 -2.62 40.94 -18.36
CA ALA A 428 -2.67 42.17 -17.58
C ALA A 428 -2.74 41.96 -16.04
N SER A 429 -3.11 40.78 -15.54
CA SER A 429 -3.15 40.52 -14.08
C SER A 429 -1.79 40.06 -13.50
N LEU A 430 -1.02 39.29 -14.29
CA LEU A 430 0.35 38.88 -13.95
C LEU A 430 1.33 40.06 -13.89
N SER A 431 1.10 41.11 -14.69
CA SER A 431 1.92 42.33 -14.64
C SER A 431 1.67 43.18 -13.39
N ARG A 432 0.48 43.09 -12.76
CA ARG A 432 0.17 43.78 -11.49
C ARG A 432 0.72 43.08 -10.25
N VAL A 433 0.82 41.76 -10.26
CA VAL A 433 1.42 40.99 -9.15
C VAL A 433 2.95 41.12 -9.19
N ILE A 434 3.56 41.09 -10.38
CA ILE A 434 5.00 41.29 -10.55
C ILE A 434 5.44 42.74 -10.24
N SER A 435 4.56 43.74 -10.37
CA SER A 435 4.84 45.10 -9.92
C SER A 435 4.76 45.28 -8.39
N ASN A 436 3.93 44.50 -7.69
CA ASN A 436 3.79 44.61 -6.23
C ASN A 436 4.89 43.86 -5.46
N ASP A 437 5.44 42.77 -6.01
CA ASP A 437 6.61 42.09 -5.42
C ASP A 437 7.91 42.90 -5.57
N ASN A 438 7.98 43.81 -6.55
CA ASN A 438 9.08 44.76 -6.67
C ASN A 438 8.97 45.93 -5.67
N ILE A 439 7.77 46.24 -5.18
CA ILE A 439 7.56 47.28 -4.14
C ILE A 439 7.85 46.73 -2.73
N PHE A 440 7.68 45.42 -2.50
CA PHE A 440 8.07 44.78 -1.24
C PHE A 440 9.57 44.51 -1.13
N ARG A 441 10.26 44.29 -2.26
CA ARG A 441 11.73 44.12 -2.31
C ARG A 441 12.52 45.41 -2.16
N ASP A 442 11.95 46.57 -2.53
CA ASP A 442 12.59 47.88 -2.35
C ASP A 442 12.35 48.49 -0.96
N SER A 443 11.43 47.95 -0.16
CA SER A 443 11.22 48.37 1.24
C SER A 443 12.19 47.71 2.25
N ILE A 444 12.99 46.73 1.84
CA ILE A 444 13.94 46.03 2.72
C ILE A 444 15.39 46.56 2.55
N ASN A 445 15.64 47.42 1.56
CA ASN A 445 16.96 47.98 1.27
C ASN A 445 17.02 49.52 1.29
N GLY A 446 16.38 50.15 2.27
CA GLY A 446 16.46 51.60 2.50
C GLY A 446 16.63 51.95 3.99
N ALA A 447 17.73 52.65 4.29
CA ALA A 447 18.01 53.43 5.50
C ALA A 447 18.50 52.71 6.78
N GLY A 448 19.83 52.54 6.86
CA GLY A 448 20.67 53.09 7.93
C GLY A 448 20.69 52.44 9.34
N GLY A 449 21.82 51.81 9.71
CA GLY A 449 22.18 51.65 11.13
C GLY A 449 23.06 50.46 11.53
N LYS A 450 24.39 50.61 11.35
CA LYS A 450 25.54 49.93 12.01
C LYS A 450 25.33 48.70 12.94
N ARG A 451 25.92 47.56 12.52
CA ARG A 451 26.72 46.51 13.24
C ARG A 451 26.37 45.15 12.61
N GLY A 452 27.23 44.34 12.01
CA GLY A 452 28.68 44.23 12.05
C GLY A 452 29.09 42.80 12.40
N SER A 453 29.29 41.95 11.37
CA SER A 453 30.33 40.91 11.30
C SER A 453 30.33 39.75 12.34
N PHE A 454 29.90 38.55 11.93
CA PHE A 454 30.54 37.31 12.42
C PHE A 454 30.47 36.13 11.42
N VAL A 455 29.34 35.88 10.77
CA VAL A 455 29.14 34.63 9.99
C VAL A 455 29.76 34.66 8.58
N GLN A 456 30.08 35.84 8.06
CA GLN A 456 30.52 36.01 6.67
C GLN A 456 32.04 35.85 6.43
N ARG A 457 32.80 35.50 7.47
CA ARG A 457 34.26 35.24 7.39
C ARG A 457 34.64 33.77 7.30
N LEU A 458 33.70 32.83 7.46
CA LEU A 458 34.04 31.41 7.52
C LEU A 458 34.05 30.67 6.17
N PHE A 459 33.57 31.28 5.08
CA PHE A 459 33.47 30.59 3.78
C PHE A 459 33.93 31.43 2.58
N LYS A 460 35.18 31.92 2.59
CA LYS A 460 35.77 32.58 1.41
C LYS A 460 37.25 32.26 1.18
N LYS A 461 37.50 31.22 0.38
CA LYS A 461 38.59 31.05 -0.62
C LYS A 461 38.32 29.70 -1.31
N LYS A 462 38.42 29.50 -2.63
CA LYS A 462 39.15 30.20 -3.70
C LYS A 462 38.46 29.83 -5.03
N ASN A 463 38.09 30.82 -5.85
CA ASN A 463 37.56 30.61 -7.20
C ASN A 463 38.67 30.16 -8.15
N ASN A 464 38.42 29.11 -8.95
CA ASN A 464 39.02 28.96 -10.27
C ASN A 464 37.89 28.80 -11.30
N LYS A 465 37.87 29.74 -12.26
CA LYS A 465 36.86 29.89 -13.30
C LYS A 465 36.98 28.79 -14.36
N LYS A 466 35.91 28.01 -14.57
CA LYS A 466 35.51 27.55 -15.90
C LYS A 466 34.01 27.84 -16.04
N LYS A 467 33.67 28.67 -17.04
CA LYS A 467 32.29 28.99 -17.41
C LYS A 467 31.61 27.72 -17.91
N GLN A 468 30.56 27.28 -17.23
CA GLN A 468 29.49 26.49 -17.83
C GLN A 468 28.18 27.20 -17.50
N ASN A 469 27.42 27.52 -18.56
CA ASN A 469 26.08 28.07 -18.45
C ASN A 469 25.18 27.01 -17.80
N ILE A 470 24.73 27.25 -16.57
CA ILE A 470 23.69 26.46 -15.94
C ILE A 470 22.36 27.06 -16.36
N VAL A 471 21.70 26.39 -17.31
CA VAL A 471 20.28 26.57 -17.61
C VAL A 471 19.51 25.79 -16.56
N PHE A 472 18.65 26.46 -15.80
CA PHE A 472 17.72 25.80 -14.88
C PHE A 472 16.70 24.99 -15.69
N PRO A 473 16.52 23.67 -15.46
CA PRO A 473 15.45 22.92 -16.11
C PRO A 473 14.10 23.33 -15.51
N SER A 474 13.28 23.96 -16.35
CA SER A 474 11.87 24.22 -16.10
C SER A 474 11.04 22.95 -16.28
N SER A 475 9.98 22.85 -15.46
CA SER A 475 8.84 21.92 -15.52
C SER A 475 9.13 20.42 -15.33
N HIS A 476 8.92 19.94 -14.11
CA HIS A 476 8.53 18.56 -13.84
C HIS A 476 7.19 18.28 -14.54
N SER A 477 7.17 17.25 -15.40
CA SER A 477 5.94 16.63 -15.88
C SER A 477 5.30 15.84 -14.74
N VAL A 478 4.13 16.29 -14.32
CA VAL A 478 3.21 15.51 -13.49
C VAL A 478 2.71 14.36 -14.36
N ASP A 479 3.17 13.14 -14.07
CA ASP A 479 2.49 11.95 -14.57
C ASP A 479 1.14 11.87 -13.86
N THR A 480 0.08 12.23 -14.59
CA THR A 480 -1.30 12.06 -14.14
C THR A 480 -1.58 10.58 -13.93
N LEU A 481 -1.91 10.20 -12.70
CA LEU A 481 -2.49 8.90 -12.34
C LEU A 481 -3.83 8.73 -13.07
N ALA A 482 -3.78 8.17 -14.28
CA ALA A 482 -4.95 7.61 -14.93
C ALA A 482 -5.29 6.29 -14.24
N THR A 483 -6.31 6.29 -13.38
CA THR A 483 -6.98 5.07 -12.97
C THR A 483 -7.76 4.54 -14.17
N GLU A 484 -7.18 3.60 -14.91
CA GLU A 484 -7.90 2.85 -15.94
C GLU A 484 -8.93 1.93 -15.26
N GLU A 485 -10.22 2.19 -15.51
CA GLU A 485 -11.30 1.27 -15.20
C GLU A 485 -11.16 0.02 -16.10
N ILE A 486 -10.94 -1.14 -15.51
CA ILE A 486 -10.88 -2.42 -16.23
C ILE A 486 -12.29 -3.00 -16.29
N GLU A 487 -12.95 -2.88 -17.45
CA GLU A 487 -14.15 -3.65 -17.78
C GLU A 487 -13.73 -5.07 -18.23
N MET A 488 -14.32 -6.11 -17.61
CA MET A 488 -14.14 -7.51 -18.01
C MET A 488 -15.45 -8.03 -18.62
N GLU A 489 -15.49 -8.22 -19.94
CA GLU A 489 -16.60 -8.90 -20.63
C GLU A 489 -16.20 -10.31 -21.06
N PHE A 490 -17.09 -11.28 -20.82
CA PHE A 490 -16.99 -12.67 -21.24
C PHE A 490 -17.95 -12.92 -22.41
N ASN A 491 -17.51 -13.53 -23.51
CA ASN A 491 -18.42 -14.05 -24.52
C ASN A 491 -18.01 -15.43 -25.07
N GLN A 492 -19.01 -16.30 -25.21
CA GLN A 492 -18.96 -17.69 -25.66
C GLN A 492 -19.06 -17.76 -27.21
N GLY A 493 -18.34 -18.69 -27.83
CA GLY A 493 -18.07 -18.71 -29.28
C GLY A 493 -19.09 -19.41 -30.19
N THR A 494 -18.78 -19.45 -31.50
CA THR A 494 -19.09 -20.53 -32.50
C THR A 494 -18.60 -20.10 -33.91
N GLU A 495 -18.11 -21.06 -34.71
CA GLU A 495 -17.43 -20.90 -36.03
C GLU A 495 -18.37 -20.52 -37.21
N PRO A 496 -17.88 -20.23 -38.45
CA PRO A 496 -17.36 -21.25 -39.40
C PRO A 496 -16.22 -20.80 -40.37
N PHE A 497 -15.64 -21.82 -40.99
CA PHE A 497 -14.62 -21.91 -42.05
C PHE A 497 -14.92 -21.09 -43.34
N ASP A 498 -13.92 -20.45 -43.95
CA ASP A 498 -13.63 -20.61 -45.39
C ASP A 498 -12.21 -20.15 -45.79
N GLY A 499 -11.66 -20.81 -46.80
CA GLY A 499 -10.25 -20.67 -47.22
C GLY A 499 -10.00 -19.71 -48.38
N THR A 500 -8.74 -19.29 -48.51
CA THR A 500 -7.92 -19.25 -49.74
C THR A 500 -6.64 -18.48 -49.45
N GLY A 501 -5.51 -19.01 -49.91
CA GLY A 501 -4.18 -18.48 -49.60
C GLY A 501 -3.78 -17.31 -50.49
N ASP A 502 -2.74 -16.59 -50.06
CA ASP A 502 -1.54 -16.51 -50.88
C ASP A 502 -0.32 -16.08 -50.06
N SER A 503 0.80 -16.59 -50.53
CA SER A 503 2.16 -16.45 -50.06
C SER A 503 2.73 -15.03 -50.28
N ARG A 504 3.45 -14.49 -49.27
CA ARG A 504 4.60 -13.58 -49.45
C ARG A 504 5.26 -13.23 -48.11
N ILE A 505 6.50 -13.70 -47.97
CA ILE A 505 7.46 -13.35 -46.90
C ILE A 505 8.15 -12.04 -47.30
N PRO A 506 8.33 -11.06 -46.40
CA PRO A 506 9.44 -10.14 -46.47
C PRO A 506 10.44 -10.42 -45.34
N SER A 507 11.58 -10.96 -45.73
CA SER A 507 12.81 -11.05 -44.94
C SER A 507 13.34 -9.66 -44.60
N PHE A 508 13.66 -9.41 -43.33
CA PHE A 508 14.49 -8.27 -42.94
C PHE A 508 15.82 -8.77 -42.34
N SER A 509 16.89 -8.48 -43.06
CA SER A 509 18.28 -8.71 -42.66
C SER A 509 18.74 -7.59 -41.73
N VAL A 510 19.28 -7.95 -40.57
CA VAL A 510 19.98 -7.02 -39.66
C VAL A 510 21.49 -7.23 -39.85
N LYS A 511 22.20 -6.18 -40.28
CA LYS A 511 23.67 -6.12 -40.21
C LYS A 511 24.11 -5.73 -38.79
N PRO A 512 25.21 -6.28 -38.26
CA PRO A 512 25.69 -5.99 -36.92
C PRO A 512 26.32 -4.59 -36.89
N ALA A 513 25.98 -3.79 -35.87
CA ALA A 513 26.66 -2.53 -35.58
C ALA A 513 27.75 -2.80 -34.54
N ASN A 514 28.98 -2.40 -34.88
CA ASN A 514 30.19 -2.56 -34.11
C ASN A 514 30.13 -1.84 -32.75
N ASP A 515 30.76 -2.46 -31.76
CA ASP A 515 30.96 -1.97 -30.40
C ASP A 515 31.92 -0.76 -30.36
N GLU A 516 31.40 0.40 -29.93
CA GLU A 516 32.15 1.41 -29.16
C GLU A 516 31.22 2.01 -28.08
N PRO A 517 31.72 2.34 -26.87
CA PRO A 517 30.88 2.68 -25.74
C PRO A 517 30.36 4.12 -25.85
N LEU A 518 29.08 4.29 -26.22
CA LEU A 518 28.38 5.57 -26.10
C LEU A 518 28.11 5.90 -24.62
N THR A 519 28.47 7.12 -24.22
CA THR A 519 28.17 7.72 -22.91
C THR A 519 26.66 7.88 -22.67
N ASP A 520 26.21 7.67 -21.43
CA ASP A 520 24.79 7.65 -20.99
C ASP A 520 23.95 8.85 -21.47
N TYR A 521 24.58 9.99 -21.73
CA TYR A 521 23.91 11.19 -22.22
C TYR A 521 23.31 11.03 -23.64
N ASP A 522 23.97 10.28 -24.51
CA ASP A 522 23.55 10.09 -25.91
C ASP A 522 22.46 9.02 -26.04
N ARG A 523 22.41 8.05 -25.11
CA ARG A 523 21.30 7.08 -25.00
C ARG A 523 19.99 7.77 -24.65
N VAL A 524 20.01 8.70 -23.69
CA VAL A 524 18.80 9.42 -23.24
C VAL A 524 18.25 10.33 -24.34
N ASN A 525 19.11 10.98 -25.12
CA ASN A 525 18.66 11.85 -26.22
C ASN A 525 18.08 11.07 -27.41
N ASN A 526 18.65 9.91 -27.75
CA ASN A 526 18.08 9.05 -28.78
C ASN A 526 16.74 8.43 -28.37
N ILE A 527 16.58 8.05 -27.11
CA ILE A 527 15.30 7.57 -26.57
C ILE A 527 14.25 8.70 -26.60
N ARG A 528 14.63 9.91 -26.18
CA ARG A 528 13.74 11.09 -26.20
C ARG A 528 13.27 11.45 -27.61
N ASN A 529 14.16 11.41 -28.59
CA ASN A 529 13.83 11.73 -29.99
C ASN A 529 12.92 10.66 -30.63
N ASN A 530 13.11 9.38 -30.30
CA ASN A 530 12.25 8.30 -30.77
C ASN A 530 10.84 8.38 -30.17
N ILE A 531 10.73 8.72 -28.88
CA ILE A 531 9.44 8.91 -28.20
C ILE A 531 8.69 10.11 -28.77
N GLN A 532 9.38 11.22 -29.08
CA GLN A 532 8.76 12.37 -29.74
C GLN A 532 8.27 12.06 -31.16
N LYS A 533 9.00 11.21 -31.90
CA LYS A 533 8.63 10.81 -33.26
C LYS A 533 7.40 9.89 -33.25
N GLN A 534 7.31 8.97 -32.29
CA GLN A 534 6.13 8.11 -32.06
C GLN A 534 4.90 8.91 -31.60
N ARG A 535 5.06 9.93 -30.75
CA ARG A 535 3.95 10.79 -30.34
C ARG A 535 3.38 11.59 -31.52
N ARG A 536 4.23 12.12 -32.39
CA ARG A 536 3.79 12.87 -33.58
C ARG A 536 3.06 12.00 -34.60
N SER A 537 3.43 10.73 -34.76
CA SER A 537 2.70 9.81 -35.65
C SER A 537 1.35 9.40 -35.05
N MET A 538 1.26 9.20 -33.73
CA MET A 538 -0.02 8.90 -33.05
C MET A 538 -0.99 10.10 -33.06
N GLU A 539 -0.50 11.32 -32.90
CA GLU A 539 -1.32 12.54 -33.00
C GLU A 539 -1.84 12.78 -34.42
N ALA A 540 -1.04 12.48 -35.45
CA ALA A 540 -1.47 12.55 -36.84
C ALA A 540 -2.59 11.52 -37.14
N ASN A 541 -2.46 10.29 -36.64
CA ASN A 541 -3.47 9.24 -36.80
C ASN A 541 -4.77 9.55 -36.05
N ARG A 542 -4.70 10.16 -34.85
CA ARG A 542 -5.91 10.62 -34.13
C ARG A 542 -6.66 11.72 -34.87
N ARG A 543 -5.94 12.70 -35.44
CA ARG A 543 -6.56 13.78 -36.23
C ARG A 543 -7.22 13.29 -37.51
N SER A 544 -6.67 12.27 -38.17
CA SER A 544 -7.33 11.67 -39.35
C SER A 544 -8.60 10.89 -38.99
N LEU A 545 -8.61 10.20 -37.85
CA LEU A 545 -9.77 9.45 -37.35
C LEU A 545 -10.94 10.36 -36.95
N ASP A 546 -10.66 11.49 -36.30
CA ASP A 546 -11.68 12.47 -35.93
C ASP A 546 -12.30 13.17 -37.16
N ILE A 547 -11.49 13.49 -38.18
CA ILE A 547 -12.00 14.09 -39.44
C ILE A 547 -12.88 13.09 -40.20
N SER A 548 -12.57 11.80 -40.17
CA SER A 548 -13.44 10.76 -40.78
C SER A 548 -14.76 10.57 -40.04
N ARG A 549 -14.77 10.64 -38.69
CA ARG A 549 -15.98 10.54 -37.86
C ARG A 549 -16.90 11.74 -38.02
N VAL A 550 -16.35 12.95 -38.14
CA VAL A 550 -17.15 14.15 -38.36
C VAL A 550 -17.79 14.14 -39.75
N ARG A 551 -17.08 13.66 -40.78
CA ARG A 551 -17.65 13.52 -42.14
C ARG A 551 -18.73 12.44 -42.25
N SER A 552 -18.61 11.32 -41.52
CA SER A 552 -19.63 10.28 -41.52
C SER A 552 -20.90 10.72 -40.79
N LEU A 553 -20.76 11.48 -39.70
CA LEU A 553 -21.89 12.09 -38.98
C LEU A 553 -22.59 13.18 -39.81
N GLU A 554 -21.85 14.00 -40.56
CA GLU A 554 -22.44 14.98 -41.48
C GLU A 554 -23.16 14.32 -42.66
N LYS A 555 -22.69 13.16 -43.13
CA LYS A 555 -23.34 12.38 -44.19
C LYS A 555 -24.64 11.73 -43.70
N ALA A 556 -24.61 11.10 -42.52
CA ALA A 556 -25.79 10.53 -41.88
C ALA A 556 -26.87 11.59 -41.58
N ARG A 557 -26.43 12.81 -41.18
CA ARG A 557 -27.33 13.94 -40.94
C ARG A 557 -27.97 14.49 -42.23
N ARG A 558 -27.27 14.42 -43.37
CA ARG A 558 -27.82 14.83 -44.67
C ARG A 558 -28.79 13.79 -45.24
N GLU A 559 -28.53 12.51 -45.00
CA GLU A 559 -29.42 11.41 -45.42
C GLU A 559 -30.73 11.37 -44.61
N PHE A 560 -30.71 11.81 -43.34
CA PHE A 560 -31.93 11.99 -42.53
C PHE A 560 -32.77 13.23 -42.91
N SER A 561 -32.19 14.20 -43.63
CA SER A 561 -32.85 15.48 -43.93
C SER A 561 -33.60 15.50 -45.26
N ASN A 562 -33.42 14.49 -46.13
CA ASN A 562 -34.11 14.34 -47.41
C ASN A 562 -35.01 13.09 -47.34
N GLY A 563 -36.30 13.28 -47.04
CA GLY A 563 -37.24 12.19 -46.68
C GLY A 563 -37.76 11.31 -47.83
N ASP A 564 -38.50 10.25 -47.48
CA ASP A 564 -39.91 10.04 -47.87
C ASP A 564 -40.52 8.75 -47.27
N GLU A 565 -41.83 8.78 -47.03
CA GLU A 565 -42.65 7.71 -46.47
C GLU A 565 -42.91 6.54 -47.45
N ARG A 566 -43.09 5.34 -46.87
CA ARG A 566 -43.65 4.07 -47.41
C ARG A 566 -42.67 3.05 -48.02
N SER A 567 -42.29 2.06 -47.22
CA SER A 567 -42.50 0.62 -47.54
C SER A 567 -42.15 -0.26 -46.34
N ASN A 568 -43.08 -1.15 -45.94
CA ASN A 568 -42.86 -2.19 -44.94
C ASN A 568 -41.65 -3.07 -45.28
N LEU A 569 -40.68 -3.18 -44.36
CA LEU A 569 -39.67 -4.24 -44.33
C LEU A 569 -39.18 -4.45 -42.88
N ASN A 570 -38.94 -5.72 -42.56
CA ASN A 570 -38.74 -6.28 -41.22
C ASN A 570 -37.59 -5.64 -40.43
N THR A 571 -37.85 -5.44 -39.13
CA THR A 571 -36.94 -4.94 -38.10
C THR A 571 -35.85 -5.95 -37.68
N GLU A 572 -35.04 -6.42 -38.63
CA GLU A 572 -33.82 -7.21 -38.33
C GLU A 572 -32.57 -6.81 -39.14
N ASP A 573 -32.66 -5.91 -40.12
CA ASP A 573 -31.54 -5.64 -41.06
C ASP A 573 -30.82 -4.28 -40.91
N LEU A 574 -31.00 -3.54 -39.81
CA LEU A 574 -30.39 -2.20 -39.64
C LEU A 574 -29.24 -2.10 -38.62
N VAL A 575 -28.67 -3.23 -38.20
CA VAL A 575 -27.48 -3.26 -37.32
C VAL A 575 -26.33 -3.99 -38.01
N ARG A 576 -25.94 -3.53 -39.19
CA ARG A 576 -24.63 -3.83 -39.77
C ARG A 576 -24.16 -2.64 -40.58
N THR A 577 -23.24 -1.84 -40.02
CA THR A 577 -22.11 -1.27 -40.77
C THR A 577 -21.14 -0.57 -39.83
N SER A 578 -19.85 -0.85 -40.05
CA SER A 578 -18.65 -0.22 -39.46
C SER A 578 -18.02 -0.88 -38.23
N LEU A 579 -17.81 -2.19 -38.32
CA LEU A 579 -16.66 -2.89 -37.73
C LEU A 579 -15.60 -3.01 -38.83
N ASP A 580 -14.52 -2.24 -38.72
CA ASP A 580 -13.22 -2.51 -39.34
C ASP A 580 -12.19 -1.62 -38.67
N LEU A 581 -11.25 -2.22 -37.92
CA LEU A 581 -9.82 -1.90 -37.94
C LEU A 581 -9.06 -2.97 -37.11
N PRO A 582 -7.82 -3.30 -37.49
CA PRO A 582 -7.23 -4.63 -37.31
C PRO A 582 -5.99 -4.58 -36.42
N GLU A 583 -6.03 -5.10 -35.20
CA GLU A 583 -4.81 -5.16 -34.38
C GLU A 583 -4.87 -6.22 -33.25
N LEU A 584 -5.53 -7.36 -33.50
CA LEU A 584 -5.57 -8.46 -32.52
C LEU A 584 -5.35 -9.86 -33.11
N THR A 585 -4.67 -9.95 -34.25
CA THR A 585 -4.23 -11.23 -34.83
C THR A 585 -2.74 -11.45 -34.59
N THR A 586 -2.34 -11.68 -33.33
CA THR A 586 -1.13 -12.44 -32.96
C THR A 586 -1.25 -12.87 -31.49
N ALA A 587 -2.12 -13.84 -31.22
CA ALA A 587 -2.08 -14.63 -30.00
C ALA A 587 -2.20 -16.09 -30.44
N GLU A 588 -1.06 -16.73 -30.70
CA GLU A 588 -1.00 -18.15 -30.97
C GLU A 588 -1.41 -18.92 -29.70
N SER A 589 -2.65 -19.42 -29.69
CA SER A 589 -3.10 -20.38 -28.70
C SER A 589 -2.46 -21.74 -29.02
N LEU A 590 -1.59 -22.22 -28.13
CA LEU A 590 -1.04 -23.57 -28.14
C LEU A 590 -2.12 -24.58 -27.71
N VAL A 591 -2.96 -25.01 -28.66
CA VAL A 591 -3.87 -26.16 -28.52
C VAL A 591 -3.29 -27.35 -29.27
N GLY A 592 -3.26 -28.50 -28.57
CA GLY A 592 -2.61 -29.72 -29.01
C GLY A 592 -3.13 -30.29 -30.31
N ARG A 593 -2.22 -30.48 -31.28
CA ARG A 593 -2.35 -31.51 -32.30
C ARG A 593 -1.76 -32.81 -31.75
N LEU A 594 -2.60 -33.64 -31.13
CA LEU A 594 -2.40 -35.09 -30.97
C LEU A 594 -3.62 -35.71 -30.27
N SER A 595 -4.73 -35.83 -30.99
CA SER A 595 -5.60 -37.03 -31.02
C SER A 595 -6.96 -36.66 -31.58
N LEU A 596 -7.21 -36.93 -32.87
CA LEU A 596 -8.53 -37.29 -33.41
C LEU A 596 -8.47 -37.59 -34.91
N ASP A 597 -7.46 -38.34 -35.37
CA ASP A 597 -7.36 -38.68 -36.80
C ASP A 597 -7.14 -40.18 -37.09
N LYS A 598 -7.70 -41.06 -36.24
CA LYS A 598 -7.64 -42.52 -36.48
C LYS A 598 -8.90 -43.32 -36.16
N TYR A 599 -10.08 -42.69 -36.12
CA TYR A 599 -11.33 -43.44 -35.96
C TYR A 599 -12.47 -42.92 -36.85
N ARG A 600 -12.29 -43.04 -38.16
CA ARG A 600 -13.38 -43.15 -39.15
C ARG A 600 -12.82 -43.67 -40.47
N ARG A 601 -12.57 -44.98 -40.51
CA ARG A 601 -12.49 -45.82 -41.71
C ARG A 601 -12.43 -47.29 -41.27
N HIS A 602 -13.61 -47.88 -41.08
CA HIS A 602 -13.99 -49.27 -41.37
C HIS A 602 -15.17 -49.69 -40.47
N LYS A 603 -16.24 -50.13 -41.15
CA LYS A 603 -17.58 -50.56 -40.70
C LYS A 603 -18.56 -49.44 -40.37
#